data_AF-A0A3C0J9D8-F1
#
_entry.id   AF-A0A3C0J9D8-F1
#
_cell.length_a   1.000
_cell.length_b   1.000
_cell.length_c   1.000
_cell.angle_alpha   90.00
_cell.angle_beta   90.00
_cell.angle_gamma   90.00
#
_symmetry.space_group_name_H-M   'P 1'
#
loop_
_entity.id
_entity.type
_entity.pdbx_description
1 polymer ?
#
loop_
_entity_poly.entity_id
_entity_poly.type
_entity_poly.pdbx_seq_one_letter_code
_entity_poly.pdbx_strand_id
1 'polypeptide(L)'
;MATKISVESASIEKVSKSIKQEAENYKTIYEKIYSIVDDLFGYEQWLGKDARKYNEKIQGFRDNFKNLYNNFISYVNFLAKAAEAYDVTQDTAQSGAGKLTSKY
;
A
#
# COMPACT_ATOMS: atom_id res chain seq x y z
N MET A 1 -18.31 23.07 -15.95
CA MET A 1 -16.86 22.82 -15.90
C MET A 1 -16.58 21.83 -14.76
N ALA A 2 -16.34 20.56 -15.09
CA ALA A 2 -16.03 19.47 -14.15
C ALA A 2 -14.59 18.94 -14.34
N THR A 3 -13.81 19.60 -15.19
CA THR A 3 -12.54 19.10 -15.73
C THR A 3 -11.41 18.99 -14.69
N LYS A 4 -11.52 19.68 -13.54
CA LYS A 4 -10.44 19.71 -12.53
C LYS A 4 -10.48 18.53 -11.56
N ILE A 5 -11.67 18.06 -11.16
CA ILE A 5 -11.84 17.01 -10.15
C ILE A 5 -11.48 15.63 -10.70
N SER A 6 -11.92 15.29 -11.91
CA SER A 6 -11.58 14.01 -12.57
C SER A 6 -10.07 13.81 -12.82
N VAL A 7 -9.34 14.88 -13.13
CA VAL A 7 -7.87 14.82 -13.28
C VAL A 7 -7.18 14.55 -11.94
N GLU A 8 -7.77 15.02 -10.85
CA GLU A 8 -7.29 14.80 -9.48
C GLU A 8 -7.55 13.35 -9.03
N SER A 9 -8.75 12.79 -9.29
CA SER A 9 -9.05 11.36 -9.07
C SER A 9 -8.06 10.44 -9.79
N ALA A 10 -7.83 10.67 -11.09
CA ALA A 10 -6.89 9.88 -11.88
C ALA A 10 -5.44 9.97 -11.36
N SER A 11 -5.04 11.14 -10.85
CA SER A 11 -3.73 11.34 -10.23
C SER A 11 -3.60 10.57 -8.91
N ILE A 12 -4.65 10.59 -8.08
CA ILE A 12 -4.72 9.82 -6.82
C ILE A 12 -4.62 8.32 -7.12
N GLU A 13 -5.35 7.82 -8.12
CA GLU A 13 -5.27 6.41 -8.52
C GLU A 13 -3.86 6.01 -8.97
N LYS A 14 -3.21 6.85 -9.79
CA LYS A 14 -1.85 6.59 -10.28
C LYS A 14 -0.85 6.48 -9.14
N VAL A 15 -0.91 7.42 -8.19
CA VAL A 15 -0.04 7.41 -7.00
C VAL A 15 -0.34 6.20 -6.13
N SER A 16 -1.62 5.89 -5.89
CA SER A 16 -2.04 4.73 -5.11
C SER A 16 -1.52 3.42 -5.70
N LYS A 17 -1.62 3.23 -7.03
CA LYS A 17 -1.05 2.07 -7.74
C LYS A 17 0.46 1.97 -7.57
N SER A 18 1.18 3.08 -7.68
CA SER A 18 2.63 3.11 -7.48
C SER A 18 3.03 2.73 -6.06
N ILE A 19 2.36 3.30 -5.05
CA ILE A 19 2.63 2.97 -3.63
C ILE A 19 2.33 1.49 -3.37
N LYS A 20 1.24 0.96 -3.93
CA LYS A 20 0.90 -0.46 -3.80
C LYS A 20 1.98 -1.35 -4.38
N GLN A 21 2.48 -1.03 -5.57
CA GLN A 21 3.56 -1.80 -6.20
C GLN A 21 4.83 -1.82 -5.36
N GLU A 22 5.24 -0.66 -4.82
CA GLU A 22 6.40 -0.57 -3.92
C GLU A 22 6.17 -1.32 -2.61
N ALA A 23 4.95 -1.29 -2.06
CA ALA A 23 4.60 -2.02 -0.85
C ALA A 23 4.67 -3.55 -1.06
N GLU A 24 4.20 -4.06 -2.21
CA GLU A 24 4.31 -5.48 -2.55
C GLU A 24 5.76 -5.91 -2.82
N ASN A 25 6.56 -5.04 -3.46
CA ASN A 25 8.00 -5.27 -3.63
C ASN A 25 8.71 -5.34 -2.28
N TYR A 26 8.44 -4.36 -1.40
CA TYR A 26 8.93 -4.34 -0.02
C TYR A 26 8.56 -5.62 0.74
N LYS A 27 7.31 -6.08 0.60
CA LYS A 27 6.85 -7.34 1.19
C LYS A 27 7.65 -8.53 0.71
N THR A 28 7.77 -8.66 -0.61
CA THR A 28 8.52 -9.75 -1.25
C THR A 28 9.97 -9.79 -0.74
N ILE A 29 10.60 -8.62 -0.59
CA ILE A 29 11.99 -8.52 -0.11
C ILE A 29 12.09 -8.99 1.34
N TYR A 30 11.27 -8.48 2.27
CA TYR A 30 11.39 -8.88 3.66
C TYR A 30 11.04 -10.36 3.86
N GLU A 31 10.04 -10.89 3.15
CA GLU A 31 9.68 -12.31 3.22
C GLU A 31 10.82 -13.20 2.73
N LYS A 32 11.51 -12.80 1.66
CA LYS A 32 12.70 -13.50 1.18
C LYS A 32 13.84 -13.47 2.19
N ILE A 33 14.05 -12.35 2.88
CA ILE A 33 15.04 -12.25 3.97
C ILE A 33 14.72 -13.27 5.06
N TYR A 34 13.47 -13.34 5.53
CA TYR A 34 13.09 -14.29 6.57
C TYR A 34 13.15 -15.74 6.10
N SER A 35 12.82 -16.04 4.85
CA SER A 35 13.04 -17.38 4.28
C SER A 35 14.51 -17.78 4.36
N ILE A 36 15.42 -16.90 3.95
CA ILE A 36 16.87 -17.18 4.00
C ILE A 36 17.36 -17.33 5.45
N VAL A 37 16.88 -16.50 6.36
CA VAL A 37 17.23 -16.57 7.79
C VAL A 37 16.75 -17.88 8.39
N ASP A 38 15.48 -18.24 8.17
CA ASP A 38 14.89 -19.46 8.71
C ASP A 38 15.62 -20.71 8.14
N ASP A 39 15.98 -20.70 6.85
CA ASP A 39 16.80 -21.74 6.23
C ASP A 39 18.21 -21.81 6.87
N LEU A 40 18.90 -20.66 7.01
CA LEU A 40 20.26 -20.59 7.55
C LEU A 40 20.34 -21.12 8.99
N PHE A 41 19.35 -20.76 9.83
CA PHE A 41 19.29 -21.19 11.22
C PHE A 41 18.70 -22.58 11.43
N GLY A 42 18.20 -23.23 10.38
CA GLY A 42 17.87 -24.66 10.39
C GLY A 42 19.10 -25.57 10.42
N TYR A 43 20.28 -25.07 10.06
CA TYR A 43 21.53 -25.85 10.07
C TYR A 43 22.28 -25.72 11.40
N GLU A 44 22.58 -26.85 12.06
CA GLU A 44 23.25 -26.86 13.38
C GLU A 44 24.60 -26.12 13.40
N GLN A 45 25.32 -26.13 12.28
CA GLN A 45 26.60 -25.43 12.10
C GLN A 45 26.51 -23.90 12.24
N TRP A 46 25.31 -23.30 12.19
CA TRP A 46 25.08 -21.86 12.32
C TRP A 46 24.52 -21.46 13.71
N LEU A 47 24.61 -22.33 14.71
CA LEU A 47 24.09 -22.07 16.06
C LEU A 47 25.11 -21.47 17.05
N GLY A 48 26.19 -20.85 16.55
CA GLY A 48 27.17 -20.13 17.37
C GLY A 48 26.57 -18.90 18.09
N LYS A 49 27.26 -18.40 19.13
CA LYS A 49 26.77 -17.30 19.99
C LYS A 49 26.39 -16.04 19.20
N ASP A 50 27.21 -15.63 18.24
CA ASP A 50 26.98 -14.42 17.45
C ASP A 50 25.88 -14.61 16.42
N ALA A 51 25.79 -15.80 15.82
CA ALA A 51 24.71 -16.16 14.91
C ALA A 51 23.35 -16.15 15.64
N ARG A 52 23.26 -16.69 16.87
CA ARG A 52 22.04 -16.60 17.69
C ARG A 52 21.63 -15.15 17.97
N LYS A 53 22.59 -14.29 18.34
CA LYS A 53 22.32 -12.85 18.55
C LYS A 53 21.81 -12.17 17.28
N TYR A 54 22.40 -12.50 16.13
CA TYR A 54 21.90 -12.01 14.85
C TYR A 54 20.47 -12.47 14.59
N ASN A 55 20.17 -13.76 14.80
CA ASN A 55 18.81 -14.30 14.64
C ASN A 55 17.81 -13.58 15.55
N GLU A 56 18.13 -13.41 16.83
CA GLU A 56 17.27 -12.68 17.77
C GLU A 56 16.98 -11.25 17.29
N LYS A 57 18.01 -10.54 16.81
CA LYS A 57 17.86 -9.18 16.30
C LYS A 57 17.00 -9.13 15.05
N ILE A 58 17.25 -9.98 14.06
CA ILE A 58 16.51 -9.96 12.80
C ILE A 58 15.06 -10.40 12.99
N GLN A 59 14.80 -11.42 13.81
CA GLN A 59 13.44 -11.85 14.16
C GLN A 59 12.67 -10.72 14.89
N GLY A 60 13.35 -9.94 15.73
CA GLY A 60 12.78 -8.77 16.40
C GLY A 60 12.30 -7.65 15.46
N PHE A 61 12.72 -7.63 14.19
CA PHE A 61 12.22 -6.69 13.19
C PHE A 61 11.01 -7.19 12.41
N ARG A 62 10.60 -8.46 12.55
CA ARG A 62 9.61 -9.09 11.66
C ARG A 62 8.27 -8.36 11.69
N ASP A 63 7.81 -8.03 12.89
CA ASP A 63 6.58 -7.28 13.08
C ASP A 63 6.71 -5.84 12.58
N ASN A 64 7.89 -5.22 12.68
CA ASN A 64 8.11 -3.88 12.14
C ASN A 64 7.94 -3.86 10.62
N PHE A 65 8.46 -4.87 9.92
CA PHE A 65 8.27 -5.02 8.48
C PHE A 65 6.79 -5.20 8.11
N LYS A 66 6.11 -6.10 8.82
CA LYS A 66 4.68 -6.35 8.62
C LYS A 66 3.83 -5.10 8.89
N ASN A 67 4.14 -4.37 9.96
CA ASN A 67 3.43 -3.16 10.35
C ASN A 67 3.62 -2.04 9.32
N LEU A 68 4.82 -1.87 8.78
CA LEU A 68 5.08 -0.87 7.74
C LEU A 68 4.33 -1.22 6.44
N TYR A 69 4.35 -2.50 6.02
CA TYR A 69 3.54 -2.97 4.89
C TYR A 69 2.04 -2.65 5.09
N ASN A 70 1.49 -3.00 6.27
CA ASN A 70 0.10 -2.73 6.59
C ASN A 70 -0.23 -1.22 6.57
N ASN A 71 0.72 -0.37 6.96
CA ASN A 71 0.56 1.08 6.88
C ASN A 71 0.45 1.54 5.41
N PHE A 72 1.35 1.07 4.53
CA PHE A 72 1.26 1.37 3.09
C PHE A 72 -0.07 0.92 2.49
N ILE A 73 -0.52 -0.30 2.79
CA ILE A 73 -1.80 -0.82 2.28
C ILE A 73 -2.98 -0.01 2.83
N SER A 74 -2.95 0.39 4.10
CA SER A 74 -3.99 1.25 4.70
C SER A 74 -4.07 2.60 4.00
N TYR A 75 -2.92 3.19 3.66
CA TYR A 75 -2.85 4.46 2.92
C TYR A 75 -3.33 4.31 1.48
N VAL A 76 -2.95 3.23 0.79
CA VAL A 76 -3.45 2.88 -0.56
C VAL A 76 -4.98 2.77 -0.56
N ASN A 77 -5.54 2.09 0.44
CA ASN A 77 -6.99 1.95 0.59
C ASN A 77 -7.68 3.28 0.89
N PHE A 78 -7.05 4.14 1.70
CA PHE A 78 -7.55 5.49 1.96
C PHE A 78 -7.60 6.33 0.68
N LEU A 79 -6.51 6.32 -0.11
CA LEU A 79 -6.46 7.03 -1.39
C LEU A 79 -7.50 6.52 -2.39
N ALA A 80 -7.71 5.20 -2.46
CA ALA A 80 -8.73 4.61 -3.33
C ALA A 80 -10.14 5.08 -2.96
N LYS A 81 -10.47 5.09 -1.66
CA LYS A 81 -11.76 5.61 -1.17
C LYS A 81 -11.94 7.10 -1.42
N ALA A 82 -10.85 7.88 -1.31
CA ALA A 82 -10.89 9.30 -1.62
C ALA A 82 -11.21 9.55 -3.11
N ALA A 83 -10.55 8.84 -4.02
CA ALA A 83 -10.84 8.92 -5.46
C ALA A 83 -12.29 8.55 -5.78
N GLU A 84 -12.81 7.46 -5.21
CA GLU A 84 -14.21 7.04 -5.39
C GLU A 84 -15.19 8.12 -4.89
N ALA A 85 -14.94 8.72 -3.74
CA ALA A 85 -15.78 9.80 -3.20
C ALA A 85 -15.79 11.05 -4.10
N TYR A 86 -14.65 11.39 -4.73
CA TYR A 86 -14.57 12.48 -5.70
C TYR A 86 -15.39 12.19 -6.95
N ASP A 87 -15.30 10.96 -7.49
CA ASP A 87 -16.04 10.56 -8.68
C ASP A 87 -17.56 10.57 -8.45
N VAL A 88 -18.03 10.01 -7.33
CA VAL A 88 -19.46 10.03 -6.95
C VAL A 88 -19.99 11.46 -6.80
N THR A 89 -19.19 12.35 -6.21
CA THR A 89 -19.55 13.77 -6.05
C THR A 89 -19.68 14.45 -7.42
N GLN A 90 -18.76 14.15 -8.33
CA GLN A 90 -18.76 14.70 -9.69
C GLN A 90 -19.98 14.22 -10.49
N ASP A 91 -20.30 12.92 -10.44
CA ASP A 91 -21.47 12.34 -11.14
C ASP A 91 -22.78 12.93 -10.61
N THR A 92 -22.87 13.14 -9.30
CA THR A 92 -24.03 13.76 -8.66
C THR A 92 -24.18 15.23 -9.10
N ALA A 93 -23.07 15.99 -9.13
CA ALA A 93 -23.08 17.38 -9.57
C ALA A 93 -23.42 17.51 -11.06
N GLN A 94 -22.89 16.63 -11.91
CA GLN A 94 -23.17 16.59 -13.35
C GLN A 94 -24.64 16.22 -13.62
N SER A 95 -25.16 15.22 -12.91
CA SER A 95 -26.58 14.82 -13.00
C SER A 95 -27.52 15.94 -12.53
N GLY A 96 -27.17 16.64 -11.45
CA GLY A 96 -27.91 17.80 -10.95
C GLY A 96 -27.89 18.97 -11.94
N ALA A 97 -26.73 19.29 -12.50
CA ALA A 97 -26.57 20.35 -13.50
C ALA A 97 -27.32 20.02 -14.81
N GLY A 98 -27.25 18.78 -15.29
CA GLY A 98 -27.96 18.33 -16.50
C GLY A 98 -29.48 18.43 -16.39
N LYS A 99 -30.02 18.17 -15.18
CA LYS A 99 -31.46 18.36 -14.88
C LYS A 99 -31.89 19.84 -14.92
N LEU A 100 -30.97 20.76 -14.62
CA LEU A 100 -31.25 22.21 -14.66
C LEU A 100 -31.17 22.77 -16.08
N THR A 101 -30.24 22.26 -16.91
CA THR A 101 -30.12 22.68 -18.32
C THR A 101 -31.21 22.10 -19.22
N SER A 102 -31.76 20.92 -18.90
CA SER A 102 -32.86 20.29 -19.65
C SER A 102 -34.23 20.95 -19.41
N LYS A 103 -34.36 21.87 -18.46
CA LYS A 103 -35.62 22.53 -18.07
C LYS A 103 -35.86 23.88 -18.76
N TYR A 104 -35.02 24.25 -19.72
CA TYR A 104 -35.16 25.44 -20.56
C TYR A 104 -35.09 25.07 -22.04
#